data_AF-A0A8T4ZTG9-F1
#
_entry.id   AF-A0A8T4ZTG9-F1
#
_cell.length_a   1.000
_cell.length_b   1.000
_cell.length_c   1.000
_cell.angle_alpha   90.00
_cell.angle_beta   90.00
_cell.angle_gamma   90.00
#
_symmetry.space_group_name_H-M   'P 1'
#
loop_
_entity.id
_entity.type
_entity.pdbx_description
1 polymer ?
#
loop_
_entity_poly.entity_id
_entity_poly.type
_entity_poly.pdbx_seq_one_letter_code
_entity_poly.pdbx_strand_id
1 'polypeptide(L)'
;MEKFDVIVVGAGTGGCMAAKTSAKMGLSVCLVDCKSAESIGDKICGDAIGKHHFDNLGLSYPKGDELERVIEGIKVYSPDAETIFRLVGEGLYGFIVNRYVFGQRLLKEAMD
;
A
#
# COMPACT_ATOMS: atom_id res chain seq x y z
N MET A 1 12.93 21.62 -21.86
CA MET A 1 13.15 21.00 -20.53
C MET A 1 11.88 21.25 -19.74
N GLU A 2 11.16 20.20 -19.38
CA GLU A 2 9.97 20.34 -18.55
C GLU A 2 10.38 20.67 -17.11
N LYS A 3 9.54 21.46 -16.42
CA LYS A 3 9.74 21.85 -15.02
C LYS A 3 8.53 21.37 -14.24
N PHE A 4 8.79 20.76 -13.10
CA PHE A 4 7.79 20.28 -12.15
C PHE A 4 8.12 20.86 -10.78
N ASP A 5 7.08 21.11 -9.98
CA ASP A 5 7.24 21.49 -8.57
C ASP A 5 7.74 20.29 -7.75
N VAL A 6 7.29 19.08 -8.09
CA VAL A 6 7.66 17.84 -7.42
C VAL A 6 8.00 16.76 -8.45
N ILE A 7 9.12 16.06 -8.23
CA ILE A 7 9.46 14.82 -8.96
C ILE A 7 9.46 13.68 -7.95
N VAL A 8 8.63 12.67 -8.18
CA VAL A 8 8.53 11.46 -7.37
C VAL A 8 9.18 10.30 -8.13
N VAL A 9 10.22 9.70 -7.54
CA VAL A 9 10.94 8.57 -8.12
C VAL A 9 10.51 7.27 -7.43
N GLY A 10 9.80 6.42 -8.17
CA GLY A 10 9.24 5.14 -7.77
C GLY A 10 7.72 5.20 -7.54
N ALA A 11 6.94 4.56 -8.39
CA ALA A 11 5.47 4.43 -8.34
C ALA A 11 5.01 3.25 -7.46
N GLY A 12 5.72 3.00 -6.35
CA GLY A 12 5.22 2.11 -5.30
C GLY A 12 4.14 2.77 -4.44
N THR A 13 3.68 2.08 -3.40
CA THR A 13 2.67 2.61 -2.46
C THR A 13 3.02 4.01 -1.94
N GLY A 14 4.27 4.21 -1.50
CA GLY A 14 4.71 5.52 -1.00
C GLY A 14 4.73 6.59 -2.09
N GLY A 15 5.24 6.28 -3.29
CA GLY A 15 5.34 7.26 -4.36
C GLY A 15 4.00 7.63 -4.98
N CYS A 16 3.11 6.66 -5.20
CA CYS A 16 1.74 6.96 -5.63
C CYS A 16 1.01 7.85 -4.62
N MET A 17 1.15 7.55 -3.32
CA MET A 17 0.56 8.38 -2.27
C MET A 17 1.17 9.79 -2.24
N ALA A 18 2.48 9.92 -2.38
CA ALA A 18 3.16 11.21 -2.43
C ALA A 18 2.75 12.03 -3.66
N ALA A 19 2.70 11.41 -4.83
CA ALA A 19 2.30 12.04 -6.09
C ALA A 19 0.84 12.51 -6.03
N LYS A 20 -0.08 11.63 -5.65
CA LYS A 20 -1.51 11.94 -5.46
C LYS A 20 -1.71 13.11 -4.49
N THR A 21 -1.01 13.08 -3.35
CA THR A 21 -1.17 14.10 -2.31
C THR A 21 -0.63 15.45 -2.78
N SER A 22 0.53 15.46 -3.45
CA SER A 22 1.13 16.67 -4.01
C SER A 22 0.27 17.28 -5.12
N ALA A 23 -0.26 16.44 -6.02
CA ALA A 23 -1.15 16.87 -7.10
C ALA A 23 -2.46 17.47 -6.54
N LYS A 24 -3.05 16.87 -5.49
CA LYS A 24 -4.22 17.43 -4.80
C LYS A 24 -3.98 18.80 -4.15
N MET A 25 -2.72 19.14 -3.87
CA MET A 25 -2.33 20.47 -3.38
C MET A 25 -2.13 21.49 -4.52
N GLY A 26 -2.36 21.10 -5.77
CA GLY A 26 -2.23 21.97 -6.94
C GLY A 26 -0.81 22.09 -7.51
N LEU A 27 0.11 21.21 -7.07
CA LEU A 27 1.49 21.18 -7.56
C LEU A 27 1.58 20.43 -8.89
N SER A 28 2.47 20.87 -9.77
CA SER A 28 2.86 20.09 -10.96
C SER A 28 3.79 18.94 -10.55
N VAL A 29 3.38 17.70 -10.84
CA VAL A 29 4.07 16.49 -10.36
C VAL A 29 4.51 15.62 -11.54
N CYS A 30 5.76 15.15 -11.49
CA CYS A 30 6.27 14.10 -12.36
C CYS A 30 6.48 12.83 -11.54
N LEU A 31 5.72 11.77 -11.83
CA LEU A 31 5.92 10.44 -11.25
C LEU A 31 6.66 9.56 -12.27
N VAL A 32 7.79 9.00 -11.86
CA VAL A 32 8.61 8.12 -12.71
C VAL A 32 8.90 6.81 -12.00
N ASP A 33 8.95 5.70 -12.73
CA ASP A 33 9.36 4.39 -12.23
C ASP A 33 10.23 3.69 -13.28
N CYS A 34 11.06 2.74 -12.85
CA CYS A 34 11.85 1.92 -13.76
C CYS A 34 11.03 0.78 -14.39
N LYS A 35 9.92 0.40 -13.76
CA LYS A 35 8.97 -0.59 -14.26
C LYS A 35 7.95 0.06 -15.19
N SER A 36 7.39 -0.72 -16.11
CA SER A 36 6.23 -0.30 -16.88
C SER A 36 5.02 -0.09 -15.97
N ALA A 37 4.07 0.72 -16.41
CA ALA A 37 2.84 1.00 -15.65
C ALA A 37 2.09 -0.29 -15.30
N GLU A 38 2.03 -1.23 -16.24
CA GLU A 38 1.37 -2.54 -16.07
C GLU A 38 2.11 -3.44 -15.09
N SER A 39 3.38 -3.18 -14.78
CA SER A 39 4.17 -3.96 -13.82
C SER A 39 4.18 -3.33 -12.43
N ILE A 40 3.52 -2.17 -12.23
CA ILE A 40 3.45 -1.52 -10.93
C ILE A 40 2.65 -2.37 -9.96
N GLY A 41 3.22 -2.56 -8.77
CA GLY A 41 2.68 -3.45 -7.75
C GLY A 41 3.15 -4.89 -7.86
N ASP A 42 3.79 -5.31 -8.95
CA ASP A 42 4.46 -6.60 -9.03
C ASP A 42 5.80 -6.54 -8.27
N LYS A 43 5.77 -6.74 -6.95
CA LYS A 43 6.97 -6.84 -6.11
C LYS A 43 6.76 -7.86 -5.00
N ILE A 44 7.86 -8.44 -4.53
CA ILE A 44 7.85 -9.30 -3.34
C ILE A 44 7.43 -8.46 -2.12
N CYS A 45 6.43 -8.96 -1.40
CA CYS A 45 5.83 -8.34 -0.24
C CYS A 45 5.06 -9.41 0.54
N GLY A 46 4.92 -9.24 1.85
CA GLY A 46 4.10 -10.12 2.70
C GLY A 46 2.61 -9.74 2.72
N ASP A 47 2.26 -8.64 2.06
CA ASP A 47 0.92 -8.15 1.75
C ASP A 47 -0.02 -7.84 2.93
N ALA A 48 0.44 -8.08 4.15
CA ALA A 48 -0.22 -7.69 5.37
C ALA A 48 -0.10 -6.19 5.62
N ILE A 49 -1.23 -5.50 5.73
CA ILE A 49 -1.32 -4.08 6.06
C ILE A 49 -2.30 -3.91 7.23
N GLY A 50 -1.89 -3.21 8.28
CA GLY A 50 -2.77 -2.87 9.39
C GLY A 50 -3.92 -1.96 8.96
N LYS A 51 -5.14 -2.26 9.42
CA LYS A 51 -6.36 -1.50 9.14
C LYS A 51 -6.21 -0.03 9.52
N HIS A 52 -5.51 0.24 10.62
CA HIS A 52 -5.28 1.59 11.12
C HIS A 52 -4.57 2.51 10.11
N HIS A 53 -3.77 1.99 9.18
CA HIS A 53 -3.17 2.81 8.12
C HIS A 53 -4.23 3.37 7.16
N PHE A 54 -5.26 2.58 6.84
CA PHE A 54 -6.35 3.03 5.99
C PHE A 54 -7.20 4.07 6.71
N ASP A 55 -7.49 3.84 8.00
CA ASP A 55 -8.25 4.75 8.85
C ASP A 55 -7.56 6.11 8.96
N ASN A 56 -6.28 6.11 9.31
CA ASN A 56 -5.51 7.35 9.53
C ASN A 56 -5.33 8.17 8.25
N LEU A 57 -5.31 7.52 7.08
CA LEU A 57 -5.13 8.17 5.79
C LEU A 57 -6.46 8.47 5.07
N GLY A 58 -7.60 8.07 5.65
CA GLY A 58 -8.91 8.17 4.98
C GLY A 58 -8.97 7.39 3.66
N LEU A 59 -8.22 6.30 3.54
CA LEU A 59 -8.20 5.46 2.35
C LEU A 59 -9.37 4.49 2.35
N SER A 60 -9.94 4.27 1.17
CA SER A 60 -10.87 3.15 0.97
C SER A 60 -10.18 1.83 1.30
N TYR A 61 -10.90 0.98 2.03
CA TYR A 61 -10.41 -0.36 2.33
C TYR A 61 -10.32 -1.21 1.04
N PRO A 62 -9.38 -2.17 1.00
CA PRO A 62 -9.34 -3.14 -0.10
C PRO A 62 -10.66 -3.91 -0.16
N LYS A 63 -11.13 -4.18 -1.37
CA LYS A 63 -12.39 -4.88 -1.64
C LYS A 63 -12.32 -5.65 -2.96
N GLY A 64 -13.20 -6.65 -3.12
CA GLY A 64 -13.18 -7.51 -4.31
C GLY A 64 -11.81 -8.18 -4.46
N ASP A 65 -11.27 -8.17 -5.68
CA ASP A 65 -10.00 -8.81 -6.02
C ASP A 65 -8.78 -8.19 -5.33
N GLU A 66 -8.91 -7.02 -4.69
CA GLU A 66 -7.83 -6.44 -3.88
C GLU A 66 -7.71 -7.09 -2.50
N LEU A 67 -8.79 -7.67 -1.95
CA LEU A 67 -8.83 -8.19 -0.60
C LEU A 67 -8.73 -9.72 -0.62
N GLU A 68 -7.57 -10.24 -0.27
CA GLU A 68 -7.35 -11.69 -0.17
C GLU A 68 -7.90 -12.21 1.16
N ARG A 69 -7.53 -11.58 2.29
CA ARG A 69 -7.96 -11.99 3.64
C ARG A 69 -8.05 -10.82 4.62
N VAL A 70 -8.92 -10.97 5.61
CA VAL A 70 -8.92 -10.12 6.82
C VAL A 70 -8.04 -10.75 7.88
N ILE A 71 -7.23 -9.93 8.56
CA ILE A 71 -6.36 -10.32 9.66
C ILE A 71 -7.05 -9.88 10.96
N GLU A 72 -7.23 -10.82 11.89
CA GLU A 72 -7.79 -10.55 13.23
C GLU A 72 -6.71 -10.43 14.31
N GLY A 73 -5.50 -10.91 14.02
CA GLY A 73 -4.40 -10.97 14.97
C GLY A 73 -3.17 -11.69 14.43
N ILE A 74 -2.17 -11.85 15.29
CA ILE A 74 -0.84 -12.37 14.96
C ILE A 74 -0.50 -13.49 15.96
N LYS A 75 0.12 -14.56 15.46
CA LYS A 75 0.78 -15.56 16.29
C LYS A 75 2.28 -15.43 16.14
N VAL A 76 2.99 -15.30 17.26
CA VAL A 76 4.45 -15.26 17.28
C VAL A 76 4.94 -16.54 17.94
N TYR A 77 5.75 -17.30 17.20
CA TYR A 77 6.30 -18.58 17.62
C TYR A 77 7.76 -18.38 18.07
N SER A 78 8.16 -19.00 19.18
CA SER A 78 9.58 -19.14 19.52
C SER A 78 10.31 -20.00 18.47
N PRO A 79 11.66 -19.93 18.38
CA PRO A 79 12.41 -20.71 17.39
C PRO A 79 12.17 -22.22 17.47
N ASP A 80 11.94 -22.76 18.67
CA ASP A 80 11.59 -24.17 18.93
C ASP A 80 10.08 -24.48 18.79
N ALA A 81 9.26 -23.46 18.53
CA ALA A 81 7.81 -23.50 18.47
C ALA A 81 7.09 -23.96 19.75
N GLU A 82 7.77 -24.07 20.89
CA GLU A 82 7.16 -24.48 22.16
C GLU A 82 6.36 -23.35 22.80
N THR A 83 6.78 -22.10 22.59
CA THR A 83 6.08 -20.90 23.08
C THR A 83 5.38 -20.20 21.94
N ILE A 84 4.07 -19.95 22.11
CA ILE A 84 3.25 -19.25 21.12
C ILE A 84 2.53 -18.07 21.78
N PHE A 85 2.90 -16.85 21.40
CA PHE A 85 2.15 -15.65 21.76
C PHE A 85 1.01 -15.46 20.77
N ARG A 86 -0.23 -15.36 21.28
CA ARG A 86 -1.42 -15.06 20.49
C ARG A 86 -1.86 -13.63 20.76
N LEU A 87 -1.64 -12.76 19.79
CA LEU A 87 -1.98 -11.35 19.87
C LEU A 87 -3.26 -11.12 19.06
N VAL A 88 -4.37 -10.86 19.74
CA VAL A 88 -5.68 -10.58 19.13
C VAL A 88 -6.22 -9.28 19.72
N GLY A 89 -6.80 -8.43 18.89
CA GLY A 89 -7.43 -7.19 19.33
C GLY A 89 -7.67 -6.24 18.15
N GLU A 90 -8.58 -5.29 18.33
CA GLU A 90 -9.00 -4.37 17.25
C GLU A 90 -7.83 -3.59 16.64
N GLY A 91 -6.82 -3.24 17.44
CA GLY A 91 -5.60 -2.56 16.96
C GLY A 91 -4.71 -3.42 16.04
N LEU A 92 -4.93 -4.73 16.00
CA LEU A 92 -4.20 -5.69 15.16
C LEU A 92 -5.00 -6.11 13.92
N TYR A 93 -6.20 -5.56 13.73
CA TYR A 93 -6.97 -5.83 12.54
C TYR A 93 -6.24 -5.30 11.30
N GLY A 94 -6.34 -6.05 10.21
CA GLY A 94 -5.67 -5.71 8.98
C GLY A 94 -6.17 -6.50 7.79
N PHE A 95 -5.47 -6.34 6.69
CA PHE A 95 -5.81 -6.95 5.41
C PHE A 95 -4.56 -7.59 4.83
N ILE A 96 -4.71 -8.79 4.28
CA ILE A 96 -3.82 -9.32 3.25
C ILE A 96 -4.39 -8.84 1.92
N VAL A 97 -3.62 -8.07 1.18
CA VAL A 97 -4.06 -7.52 -0.11
C VAL A 97 -3.47 -8.28 -1.28
N ASN A 98 -4.14 -8.28 -2.42
CA ASN A 98 -3.48 -8.60 -3.67
C ASN A 98 -2.57 -7.42 -4.04
N ARG A 99 -1.26 -7.55 -3.83
CA ARG A 99 -0.33 -6.42 -3.97
C ARG A 99 -0.30 -5.84 -5.37
N TYR A 100 -0.47 -6.66 -6.39
CA TYR A 100 -0.50 -6.20 -7.77
C TYR A 100 -1.73 -5.35 -8.03
N VAL A 101 -2.94 -5.87 -7.77
CA VAL A 101 -4.21 -5.15 -8.01
C VAL A 101 -4.28 -3.88 -7.15
N PHE A 102 -3.88 -3.96 -5.88
CA PHE A 102 -3.80 -2.79 -5.00
C PHE A 102 -2.81 -1.74 -5.51
N GLY A 103 -1.67 -2.16 -6.05
CA GLY A 103 -0.68 -1.28 -6.66
C GLY A 103 -1.21 -0.55 -7.89
N GLN A 104 -1.92 -1.28 -8.76
CA GLN A 104 -2.55 -0.71 -9.96
C GLN A 104 -3.62 0.32 -9.59
N ARG A 105 -4.44 0.08 -8.56
CA ARG A 105 -5.37 1.09 -8.08
C ARG A 105 -4.65 2.35 -7.59
N LEU A 106 -3.61 2.20 -6.76
CA LEU A 106 -2.88 3.36 -6.25
C LEU A 106 -2.20 4.16 -7.36
N LEU A 107 -1.66 3.49 -8.38
CA LEU A 107 -1.12 4.15 -9.57
C LEU A 107 -2.21 4.94 -10.29
N LYS A 108 -3.37 4.33 -10.56
CA LYS A 108 -4.49 5.02 -11.20
C LYS A 108 -4.90 6.27 -10.42
N GLU A 109 -5.07 6.15 -9.11
CA GLU A 109 -5.43 7.28 -8.24
C GLU A 109 -4.36 8.39 -8.16
N ALA A 110 -3.11 8.11 -8.54
CA ALA A 110 -2.03 9.09 -8.59
C ALA A 110 -1.92 9.79 -9.95
N MET A 111 -2.52 9.20 -10.99
CA MET A 111 -2.56 9.73 -12.36
C MET A 111 -3.87 10.50 -12.67
N ASP A 112 -4.92 10.25 -11.87
CA ASP A 112 -6.20 10.97 -11.90
C ASP A 112 -6.11 12.35 -11.21
#